data_AF-A0A7C5TKD4-F1
#
_entry.id   AF-A0A7C5TKD4-F1
#
_cell.length_a   1.000
_cell.length_b   1.000
_cell.length_c   1.000
_cell.angle_alpha   90.00
_cell.angle_beta   90.00
_cell.angle_gamma   90.00
#
_symmetry.space_group_name_H-M   'P 1'
#
loop_
_entity.id
_entity.type
_entity.pdbx_description
1 polymer ?
#
loop_
_entity_poly.entity_id
_entity_poly.type
_entity_poly.pdbx_seq_one_letter_code
_entity_poly.pdbx_strand_id
1 'polypeptide(L)'
;VHDEGDLEMALSCDPKILGVNARNLNSLEVSVDKASELLKKVPEGIVRVAESGVTDKDKLLKLKESGADAFLIGTALMRDPEKIKELIR
;
A
#
# COMPACT_ATOMS: atom_id res chain seq x y z
N VAL A 1 4.62 0.38 7.27
CA VAL A 1 4.10 -0.64 8.21
C VAL A 1 3.78 -1.90 7.43
N HIS A 2 4.05 -3.06 8.04
CA HIS A 2 3.91 -4.36 7.37
C HIS A 2 2.92 -5.30 8.10
N ASP A 3 2.63 -5.02 9.36
CA ASP A 3 1.70 -5.76 10.20
C ASP A 3 1.02 -4.83 11.22
N GLU A 4 0.23 -5.41 12.11
CA GLU A 4 -0.53 -4.66 13.13
C GLU A 4 0.37 -4.04 14.20
N GLY A 5 1.47 -4.70 14.57
CA GLY A 5 2.41 -4.17 15.56
C GLY A 5 3.14 -2.93 15.04
N ASP A 6 3.58 -2.97 13.77
CA ASP A 6 4.12 -1.80 13.09
C ASP A 6 3.09 -0.66 13.02
N LEU A 7 1.81 -0.98 12.76
CA LEU A 7 0.75 0.01 12.67
C LEU A 7 0.52 0.71 14.01
N GLU A 8 0.39 -0.04 15.11
CA GLU A 8 0.25 0.52 16.46
C GLU A 8 1.43 1.44 16.80
N MET A 9 2.65 0.99 16.54
CA MET A 9 3.85 1.80 16.77
C MET A 9 3.86 3.07 15.91
N ALA A 10 3.54 2.95 14.62
CA ALA A 10 3.52 4.09 13.72
C ALA A 10 2.45 5.12 14.14
N LEU A 11 1.26 4.69 14.54
CA LEU A 11 0.18 5.57 14.99
C LEU A 11 0.54 6.32 16.28
N SER A 12 1.35 5.73 17.16
CA SER A 12 1.85 6.41 18.36
C SER A 12 2.73 7.64 18.06
N CYS A 13 3.20 7.78 16.82
CA CYS A 13 4.04 8.90 16.37
C CYS A 13 3.25 10.08 15.78
N ASP A 14 1.90 10.06 15.78
CA ASP A 14 1.02 11.03 15.10
C ASP A 14 1.44 11.33 13.63
N PRO A 15 1.54 10.29 12.77
CA PRO A 15 2.04 10.46 11.42
C PRO A 15 1.02 11.21 10.55
N LYS A 16 1.49 12.11 9.69
CA LYS A 16 0.66 12.73 8.65
C LYS A 16 0.58 11.89 7.37
N ILE A 17 1.56 11.02 7.16
CA ILE A 17 1.64 10.09 6.03
C ILE A 17 2.07 8.73 6.58
N LEU A 18 1.39 7.67 6.15
CA LEU A 18 1.69 6.31 6.56
C LEU A 18 1.71 5.39 5.33
N GLY A 19 2.85 4.74 5.11
CA GLY A 19 3.02 3.73 4.09
C GLY A 19 2.60 2.35 4.59
N VAL A 20 1.71 1.66 3.89
CA VAL A 20 1.33 0.26 4.12
C VAL A 20 1.95 -0.59 3.02
N ASN A 21 2.87 -1.46 3.40
CA ASN A 21 3.64 -2.26 2.44
C ASN A 21 3.11 -3.69 2.40
N ALA A 22 2.69 -4.12 1.21
CA ALA A 22 2.15 -5.46 0.98
C ALA A 22 3.20 -6.56 1.13
N ARG A 23 4.51 -6.23 1.21
CA ARG A 23 5.59 -7.19 1.42
C ARG A 23 5.92 -7.29 2.91
N ASN A 24 5.79 -8.48 3.48
CA ASN A 24 6.38 -8.75 4.78
C ASN A 24 7.91 -8.86 4.65
N LEU A 25 8.68 -8.07 5.41
CA LEU A 25 10.14 -8.05 5.28
C LEU A 25 10.83 -9.27 5.91
N ASN A 26 10.17 -9.96 6.84
CA ASN A 26 10.70 -11.18 7.47
C ASN A 26 10.54 -12.40 6.58
N SER A 27 9.39 -12.56 5.91
CA SER A 27 9.10 -13.71 5.04
C SER A 27 9.27 -13.44 3.54
N LEU A 28 9.38 -12.17 3.14
CA LEU A 28 9.37 -11.69 1.75
C LEU A 28 8.07 -11.96 0.98
N GLU A 29 7.07 -12.53 1.64
CA GLU A 29 5.73 -12.78 1.10
C GLU A 29 5.05 -11.45 0.75
N VAL A 30 4.42 -11.39 -0.42
CA VAL A 30 3.63 -10.24 -0.86
C VAL A 30 2.15 -10.60 -0.78
N SER A 31 1.39 -9.87 0.03
CA SER A 31 -0.06 -10.06 0.20
C SER A 31 -0.80 -8.73 0.13
N VAL A 32 -1.58 -8.55 -0.95
CA VAL A 32 -2.47 -7.39 -1.13
C VAL A 32 -3.63 -7.44 -0.13
N ASP A 33 -4.08 -8.63 0.27
CA ASP A 33 -5.12 -8.81 1.27
C ASP A 33 -4.70 -8.26 2.64
N LYS A 34 -3.52 -8.65 3.12
CA LYS A 34 -2.97 -8.13 4.39
C LYS A 34 -2.83 -6.61 4.34
N ALA A 35 -2.33 -6.05 3.23
CA ALA A 35 -2.24 -4.60 3.07
C ALA A 35 -3.62 -3.92 3.07
N SER A 36 -4.62 -4.51 2.41
CA SER A 36 -6.01 -4.03 2.41
C SER A 36 -6.61 -3.99 3.82
N GLU A 37 -6.37 -5.01 4.63
CA GLU A 37 -6.81 -5.06 6.02
C GLU A 37 -6.14 -3.99 6.89
N LEU A 38 -4.83 -3.78 6.73
CA LEU A 38 -4.10 -2.74 7.44
C LEU A 38 -4.58 -1.33 7.05
N LEU A 39 -4.80 -1.06 5.76
CA LEU A 39 -5.30 0.23 5.27
C LEU A 39 -6.62 0.62 5.94
N LYS A 40 -7.55 -0.32 6.09
CA LYS A 40 -8.84 -0.12 6.75
C LYS A 40 -8.73 0.24 8.23
N LYS A 41 -7.62 -0.11 8.88
CA LYS A 41 -7.34 0.19 10.29
C LYS A 41 -6.68 1.55 10.49
N VAL A 42 -6.19 2.20 9.43
CA VAL A 42 -5.55 3.52 9.52
C VAL A 42 -6.62 4.60 9.72
N PRO A 43 -6.56 5.40 10.80
CA PRO A 43 -7.50 6.49 11.06
C PRO A 43 -7.65 7.47 9.90
N GLU A 44 -8.80 8.12 9.81
CA GLU A 44 -9.00 9.25 8.88
C GLU A 44 -8.06 10.42 9.21
N GLY A 45 -7.74 11.23 8.20
CA GLY A 45 -6.83 12.37 8.33
C GLY A 45 -5.34 12.06 8.17
N ILE A 46 -4.98 10.78 8.04
CA ILE A 46 -3.62 10.33 7.70
C ILE A 46 -3.59 9.93 6.22
N VAL A 47 -2.64 10.45 5.45
CA VAL A 47 -2.45 10.04 4.05
C VAL A 47 -1.93 8.61 4.01
N ARG A 48 -2.67 7.71 3.37
CA ARG A 48 -2.36 6.28 3.26
C ARG A 48 -1.68 5.99 1.93
N VAL A 49 -0.42 5.55 1.97
CA VAL A 49 0.33 5.17 0.77
C VAL A 49 0.41 3.65 0.69
N ALA A 50 -0.15 3.05 -0.36
CA ALA A 50 0.01 1.62 -0.60
C ALA A 50 1.31 1.33 -1.36
N GLU A 51 2.10 0.38 -0.86
CA GLU A 51 3.40 0.01 -1.41
C GLU A 51 3.47 -1.49 -1.72
N SER A 52 4.25 -1.85 -2.75
CA SER A 52 4.44 -3.23 -3.20
C SER A 52 3.17 -3.93 -3.71
N GLY A 53 3.33 -4.97 -4.52
CA GLY A 53 2.20 -5.84 -4.93
C GLY A 53 1.24 -5.27 -5.97
N VAL A 54 1.32 -3.98 -6.31
CA VAL A 54 0.50 -3.34 -7.37
C VAL A 54 1.07 -3.67 -8.75
N THR A 55 0.58 -4.74 -9.37
CA THR A 55 1.04 -5.23 -10.68
C THR A 55 0.03 -5.03 -11.80
N ASP A 56 -1.21 -4.71 -11.46
CA ASP A 56 -2.37 -4.66 -12.35
C ASP A 56 -3.42 -3.71 -11.74
N LYS A 57 -4.39 -3.33 -12.56
CA LYS A 57 -5.45 -2.39 -12.19
C LYS A 57 -6.36 -2.94 -11.08
N ASP A 58 -6.62 -4.24 -11.06
CA ASP A 58 -7.54 -4.85 -10.07
C ASP A 58 -6.98 -4.73 -8.66
N LYS A 59 -5.68 -5.00 -8.47
CA LYS A 59 -5.01 -4.80 -7.18
C LYS A 59 -4.98 -3.33 -6.76
N LEU A 60 -4.77 -2.43 -7.71
CA LEU A 60 -4.82 -0.99 -7.44
C LEU A 60 -6.21 -0.58 -6.95
N LEU A 61 -7.27 -0.99 -7.65
CA LEU A 61 -8.65 -0.69 -7.28
C LEU A 61 -9.00 -1.24 -5.90
N LYS A 62 -8.62 -2.49 -5.61
CA LYS A 62 -8.83 -3.11 -4.30
C LYS A 62 -8.20 -2.31 -3.16
N LEU A 63 -6.97 -1.86 -3.32
CA LEU A 63 -6.26 -1.07 -2.31
C LEU A 63 -6.86 0.34 -2.19
N LYS A 64 -7.29 0.94 -3.31
CA LYS A 64 -8.03 2.21 -3.32
C LYS A 64 -9.34 2.10 -2.55
N GLU A 65 -10.13 1.07 -2.81
CA GLU A 65 -11.38 0.77 -2.09
C GLU A 65 -11.14 0.49 -0.59
N SER A 66 -9.93 0.07 -0.23
CA SER A 66 -9.52 -0.15 1.15
C SER A 66 -9.03 1.12 1.85
N GLY A 67 -9.03 2.26 1.16
CA GLY A 67 -8.71 3.58 1.72
C GLY A 67 -7.33 4.12 1.33
N ALA A 68 -6.59 3.49 0.43
CA ALA A 68 -5.33 4.05 -0.07
C ALA A 68 -5.56 5.37 -0.82
N ASP A 69 -4.83 6.42 -0.41
CA ASP A 69 -4.87 7.74 -1.04
C ASP A 69 -3.84 7.87 -2.16
N ALA A 70 -2.71 7.15 -2.03
CA ALA A 70 -1.62 7.16 -2.99
C ALA A 70 -0.96 5.78 -3.14
N PHE A 71 -0.17 5.62 -4.19
CA PHE A 71 0.53 4.38 -4.53
C PHE A 71 2.01 4.65 -4.79
N LEU A 72 2.89 3.86 -4.17
CA LEU A 72 4.33 3.86 -4.44
C LEU A 72 4.69 2.63 -5.27
N ILE A 73 5.01 2.85 -6.55
CA ILE A 73 5.23 1.77 -7.54
C ILE A 73 6.61 1.94 -8.17
N GLY A 74 7.53 1.02 -7.85
CA GLY A 74 8.89 0.99 -8.40
C GLY A 74 9.03 0.02 -9.57
N THR A 75 9.32 -1.25 -9.27
CA THR A 75 9.76 -2.29 -10.23
C THR A 75 8.89 -2.40 -11.49
N ALA A 76 7.56 -2.31 -11.36
CA ALA A 76 6.65 -2.42 -12.51
C ALA A 76 6.87 -1.28 -13.52
N LEU A 77 6.91 -0.03 -13.02
CA LEU A 77 7.12 1.16 -13.86
C LEU A 77 8.56 1.30 -14.34
N MET A 78 9.55 0.81 -13.57
CA MET A 78 10.95 0.80 -14.01
C MET A 78 11.19 -0.15 -15.17
N ARG A 79 10.46 -1.27 -15.23
CA ARG A 79 10.54 -2.24 -16.34
C ARG A 79 9.78 -1.77 -17.57
N ASP A 80 8.62 -1.16 -17.34
CA ASP A 80 7.77 -0.63 -18.40
C ASP A 80 7.04 0.64 -17.91
N PRO A 81 7.56 1.84 -18.25
CA PRO A 81 6.93 3.09 -17.87
C PRO A 81 5.52 3.27 -18.45
N GLU A 82 5.22 2.67 -19.61
CA GLU A 82 3.93 2.80 -20.29
C GLU A 82 2.80 2.10 -19.52
N LYS A 83 3.15 1.12 -18.67
CA LYS A 83 2.23 0.45 -17.75
C LYS A 83 1.47 1.41 -16.84
N ILE A 84 1.97 2.62 -16.60
CA ILE A 84 1.21 3.65 -15.87
C ILE A 84 -0.16 3.91 -16.52
N LYS A 85 -0.25 3.83 -17.84
CA LYS A 85 -1.51 4.03 -18.59
C LYS A 85 -2.52 2.93 -18.30
N GLU A 86 -2.08 1.68 -18.12
CA GLU A 86 -2.94 0.55 -17.70
C GLU A 86 -3.48 0.75 -16.28
N LEU A 87 -2.65 1.31 -15.39
CA LEU A 87 -3.00 1.48 -13.98
C LEU A 87 -3.96 2.66 -13.74
N ILE A 88 -3.83 3.74 -14.50
CA ILE A 88 -4.60 4.99 -14.25
C ILE A 88 -5.78 5.21 -15.20
N ARG A 89 -5.85 4.52 -16.35
CA ARG A 89 -6.98 4.60 -17.29
C ARG A 89 -7.96 3.48 -17.02
#